data_AF-A0AAD6GHW2-F1
#
_entry.id   AF-A0AAD6GHW2-F1
#
_cell.length_a   1.000
_cell.length_b   1.000
_cell.length_c   1.000
_cell.angle_alpha   90.00
_cell.angle_beta   90.00
_cell.angle_gamma   90.00
#
_symmetry.space_group_name_H-M   'P 1'
#
loop_
_entity.id
_entity.type
_entity.pdbx_description
1 polymer ?
#
loop_
_entity_poly.entity_id
_entity_poly.type
_entity_poly.pdbx_seq_one_letter_code
_entity_poly.pdbx_strand_id
1 'polypeptide(L)'
;MEIPADILAANEAGRIPNGVSLEYLAQSHDHSALVGIVFMASVTGIVFILRLYARISLIKKTGLDDWLAILTWTIYVSFVTLSIILINMGTGRHIEYIQYILSTAAVHRTEVFDFAAHILYTTALFLCRLSSLAFYHQLTARVNRLHKSIFFVVSFLFAVYLLQLFLLIFHCNPITSLWPNAWQPGFENYKCLSWGLVYSINSGLSLPCDLMMLTIPALLIKQLQVSSDKKVKLSFVLLPGVLVIVISAVRVWLVVKCQWATDGRWAYSPMLCVENAELAGTLIAISVPAVKPTFETMSVLTGNKSSHQTG
;
A
#
# COMPACT_ATOMS: atom_id res chain seq x y z
N MET A 1 23.45 -19.77 -11.77
CA MET A 1 22.42 -18.75 -12.11
C MET A 1 22.63 -18.46 -13.59
N GLU A 2 21.63 -18.71 -14.43
CA GLU A 2 21.77 -18.48 -15.88
C GLU A 2 21.69 -16.97 -16.13
N ILE A 3 22.67 -16.42 -16.85
CA ILE A 3 22.73 -14.96 -17.10
C ILE A 3 21.68 -14.61 -18.16
N PRO A 4 20.76 -13.68 -17.88
CA PRO A 4 19.76 -13.20 -18.83
C PRO A 4 20.35 -12.75 -20.19
N ALA A 5 19.64 -13.06 -21.28
CA ALA A 5 20.11 -12.82 -22.65
C ALA A 5 20.29 -11.33 -23.00
N ASP A 6 19.52 -10.45 -22.37
CA ASP A 6 19.64 -9.00 -22.49
C ASP A 6 20.94 -8.46 -21.88
N ILE A 7 21.40 -9.04 -20.76
CA ILE A 7 22.69 -8.72 -20.14
C ILE A 7 23.84 -9.18 -21.04
N LEU A 8 23.73 -10.39 -21.61
CA LEU A 8 24.73 -10.92 -22.56
C LEU A 8 24.81 -10.05 -23.82
N ALA A 9 23.68 -9.67 -24.40
CA ALA A 9 23.63 -8.79 -25.56
C ALA A 9 24.21 -7.39 -25.26
N ALA A 10 23.98 -6.84 -24.06
CA ALA A 10 24.55 -5.57 -23.63
C ALA A 10 26.07 -5.64 -23.42
N ASN A 11 26.57 -6.79 -22.93
CA ASN A 11 27.99 -7.08 -22.80
C ASN A 11 28.68 -7.17 -24.18
N GLU A 12 28.08 -7.92 -25.11
CA GLU A 12 28.56 -8.04 -26.50
C GLU A 12 28.58 -6.68 -27.22
N ALA A 13 27.59 -5.82 -26.94
CA ALA A 13 27.55 -4.46 -27.45
C ALA A 13 28.54 -3.48 -26.77
N GLY A 14 29.34 -3.94 -25.80
CA GLY A 14 30.33 -3.13 -25.10
C GLY A 14 29.75 -2.03 -24.22
N ARG A 15 28.49 -2.16 -23.77
CA ARG A 15 27.81 -1.15 -22.94
C ARG A 15 28.15 -1.27 -21.45
N ILE A 16 28.63 -2.43 -21.01
CA ILE A 16 28.91 -2.73 -19.61
C ILE A 16 30.40 -2.46 -19.34
N PRO A 17 30.74 -1.61 -18.35
CA PRO A 17 32.14 -1.37 -17.98
C PRO A 17 32.81 -2.63 -17.42
N ASN A 18 34.12 -2.81 -17.69
CA ASN A 18 34.91 -3.98 -17.27
C ASN A 18 34.96 -4.23 -15.74
N GLY A 19 34.52 -3.28 -14.91
CA GLY A 19 34.46 -3.40 -13.46
C GLY A 19 33.15 -3.94 -12.89
N VAL A 20 32.12 -4.16 -13.73
CA VAL A 20 30.80 -4.65 -13.30
C VAL A 20 30.64 -6.11 -13.68
N SER A 21 30.40 -7.00 -12.71
CA SER A 21 30.23 -8.42 -13.00
C SER A 21 28.84 -8.73 -13.56
N LEU A 22 28.78 -9.63 -14.54
CA LEU A 22 27.50 -10.05 -15.16
C LEU A 22 26.61 -10.79 -14.17
N GLU A 23 27.21 -11.52 -13.23
CA GLU A 23 26.49 -12.20 -12.15
C GLU A 23 25.81 -11.22 -11.20
N TYR A 24 26.44 -10.08 -10.90
CA TYR A 24 25.84 -9.01 -10.10
C TYR A 24 24.60 -8.45 -10.81
N LEU A 25 24.70 -8.14 -12.11
CA LEU A 25 23.56 -7.64 -12.89
C LEU A 25 22.42 -8.65 -13.06
N ALA A 26 22.73 -9.95 -12.96
CA ALA A 26 21.74 -11.03 -13.05
C ALA A 26 20.96 -11.25 -11.74
N GLN A 27 21.42 -10.70 -10.61
CA GLN A 27 20.68 -10.81 -9.35
C GLN A 27 19.33 -10.08 -9.47
N SER A 28 18.26 -10.71 -8.98
CA SER A 28 16.93 -10.12 -8.98
C SER A 28 16.08 -10.62 -7.81
N HIS A 29 15.26 -9.71 -7.26
CA HIS A 29 14.20 -10.02 -6.30
C HIS A 29 12.81 -10.10 -6.95
N ASP A 30 12.76 -9.98 -8.29
CA ASP A 30 11.54 -9.79 -9.07
C ASP A 30 10.54 -10.93 -8.85
N HIS A 31 11.01 -12.18 -8.88
CA HIS A 31 10.15 -13.35 -8.70
C HIS A 31 9.52 -13.41 -7.30
N SER A 32 10.33 -13.24 -6.25
CA SER A 32 9.84 -13.21 -4.87
C SER A 32 8.85 -12.07 -4.63
N ALA A 33 9.12 -10.90 -5.23
CA ALA A 33 8.26 -9.73 -5.12
C ALA A 33 6.90 -9.96 -5.79
N LEU A 34 6.90 -10.51 -7.00
CA LEU A 34 5.69 -10.82 -7.76
C LEU A 34 4.81 -11.83 -7.02
N VAL A 35 5.40 -12.91 -6.50
CA VAL A 35 4.67 -13.92 -5.71
C VAL A 35 4.02 -13.27 -4.48
N GLY A 36 4.75 -12.43 -3.75
CA GLY A 36 4.23 -11.73 -2.57
C GLY A 36 3.06 -10.79 -2.90
N ILE A 37 3.18 -9.99 -3.96
CA ILE A 37 2.13 -9.05 -4.39
C ILE A 37 0.88 -9.80 -4.84
N VAL A 38 1.02 -10.83 -5.68
CA VAL A 38 -0.12 -11.61 -6.17
C VAL A 38 -0.82 -12.35 -5.03
N PHE A 39 -0.05 -12.92 -4.09
CA PHE A 39 -0.60 -13.56 -2.91
C PHE A 39 -1.44 -12.58 -2.06
N MET A 40 -0.88 -11.41 -1.72
CA MET A 40 -1.58 -10.40 -0.92
C MET A 40 -2.81 -9.84 -1.65
N ALA A 41 -2.71 -9.59 -2.95
CA ALA A 41 -3.83 -9.13 -3.76
C ALA A 41 -4.97 -10.17 -3.78
N SER A 42 -4.63 -11.45 -3.90
CA SER A 42 -5.62 -12.55 -3.89
C SER A 42 -6.33 -12.67 -2.55
N VAL A 43 -5.57 -12.67 -1.44
CA VAL A 43 -6.15 -12.73 -0.08
C VAL A 43 -7.06 -11.54 0.18
N THR A 44 -6.61 -10.33 -0.16
CA THR A 44 -7.39 -9.10 0.03
C THR A 44 -8.66 -9.12 -0.82
N GLY A 45 -8.59 -9.66 -2.05
CA GLY A 45 -9.74 -9.79 -2.94
C GLY A 45 -10.82 -10.71 -2.38
N ILE A 46 -10.43 -11.85 -1.83
CA ILE A 46 -11.37 -12.77 -1.17
C ILE A 46 -12.04 -12.07 0.01
N VAL A 47 -11.26 -11.39 0.87
CA VAL A 47 -11.78 -10.67 2.03
C VAL A 47 -12.73 -9.53 1.61
N PHE A 48 -12.39 -8.81 0.54
CA PHE A 48 -13.21 -7.72 0.03
C PHE A 48 -14.53 -8.21 -0.58
N ILE A 49 -14.51 -9.31 -1.35
CA ILE A 49 -15.72 -9.95 -1.86
C ILE A 49 -16.62 -10.40 -0.70
N LEU A 50 -16.04 -11.02 0.34
CA LEU A 50 -16.77 -11.42 1.53
C LEU A 50 -17.40 -10.21 2.24
N ARG A 51 -16.70 -9.09 2.32
CA ARG A 51 -17.24 -7.82 2.85
C ARG A 51 -18.43 -7.34 2.03
N LEU A 52 -18.34 -7.32 0.70
CA LEU A 52 -19.45 -6.89 -0.16
C LEU A 52 -20.66 -7.82 -0.01
N TYR A 53 -20.43 -9.13 0.00
CA TYR A 53 -21.47 -10.13 0.23
C TYR A 53 -22.16 -9.93 1.59
N ALA A 54 -21.39 -9.71 2.65
CA ALA A 54 -21.89 -9.41 3.99
C ALA A 54 -22.82 -8.19 4.00
N ARG A 55 -22.38 -7.08 3.40
CA ARG A 55 -23.08 -5.79 3.48
C ARG A 55 -24.32 -5.75 2.59
N ILE A 56 -24.24 -6.31 1.39
CA ILE A 56 -25.33 -6.31 0.41
C ILE A 56 -26.35 -7.39 0.74
N SER A 57 -25.92 -8.63 0.99
CA SER A 57 -26.84 -9.77 1.08
C SER A 57 -27.34 -10.04 2.50
N LEU A 58 -26.47 -9.92 3.52
CA LEU A 58 -26.82 -10.26 4.90
C LEU A 58 -27.35 -9.06 5.67
N ILE A 59 -26.62 -7.94 5.65
CA ILE A 59 -26.97 -6.73 6.42
C ILE A 59 -28.00 -5.86 5.66
N LYS A 60 -28.03 -5.93 4.33
CA LYS A 60 -28.91 -5.15 3.43
C LYS A 60 -28.87 -3.64 3.69
N LYS A 61 -27.70 -3.13 4.09
CA LYS A 61 -27.48 -1.71 4.36
C LYS A 61 -26.12 -1.30 3.81
N THR A 62 -26.13 -0.49 2.77
CA THR A 62 -24.94 0.11 2.18
C THR A 62 -24.75 1.52 2.74
N GLY A 63 -23.55 1.81 3.22
CA GLY A 63 -23.17 3.14 3.68
C GLY A 63 -22.16 3.83 2.75
N LEU A 64 -21.84 5.09 3.05
CA LEU A 64 -20.77 5.83 2.36
C LEU A 64 -19.41 5.12 2.46
N ASP A 65 -19.16 4.46 3.59
CA ASP A 65 -18.02 3.56 3.82
C ASP A 65 -17.91 2.45 2.75
N ASP A 66 -19.01 1.86 2.29
CA ASP A 66 -18.94 0.79 1.29
C ASP A 66 -18.57 1.32 -0.10
N TRP A 67 -19.07 2.50 -0.48
CA TRP A 67 -18.68 3.15 -1.73
C TRP A 67 -17.21 3.59 -1.74
N LEU A 68 -16.72 4.14 -0.62
CA LEU A 68 -15.30 4.47 -0.48
C LEU A 68 -14.42 3.21 -0.53
N ALA A 69 -14.85 2.10 0.07
CA ALA A 69 -14.14 0.83 0.00
C ALA A 69 -14.10 0.27 -1.44
N ILE A 70 -15.18 0.35 -2.21
CA ILE A 70 -15.21 -0.05 -3.64
C ILE A 70 -14.28 0.82 -4.49
N LEU A 71 -14.29 2.14 -4.27
CA LEU A 71 -13.38 3.05 -4.96
C LEU A 71 -11.92 2.73 -4.62
N THR A 72 -11.63 2.53 -3.34
CA THR A 72 -10.30 2.12 -2.85
C THR A 72 -9.84 0.81 -3.48
N TRP A 73 -10.72 -0.20 -3.55
CA TRP A 73 -10.44 -1.48 -4.18
C TRP A 73 -10.08 -1.34 -5.66
N THR A 74 -10.81 -0.50 -6.39
CA THR A 74 -10.57 -0.25 -7.82
C THR A 74 -9.20 0.39 -8.07
N ILE A 75 -8.83 1.37 -7.22
CA ILE A 75 -7.52 2.02 -7.29
C ILE A 75 -6.42 1.04 -6.87
N TYR A 76 -6.66 0.22 -5.85
CA TYR A 76 -5.72 -0.82 -5.42
C TYR A 76 -5.41 -1.84 -6.53
N VAL A 77 -6.42 -2.32 -7.26
CA VAL A 77 -6.20 -3.22 -8.41
C VAL A 77 -5.36 -2.56 -9.50
N SER A 78 -5.59 -1.28 -9.76
CA SER A 78 -4.77 -0.49 -10.70
C SER A 78 -3.32 -0.39 -10.22
N PHE A 79 -3.11 -0.13 -8.93
CA PHE A 79 -1.79 -0.07 -8.30
C PHE A 79 -1.05 -1.41 -8.39
N VAL A 80 -1.69 -2.52 -8.01
CA VAL A 80 -1.12 -3.89 -8.13
C VAL A 80 -0.68 -4.17 -9.56
N THR A 81 -1.52 -3.80 -10.54
CA THR A 81 -1.21 -4.00 -11.96
C THR A 81 0.04 -3.22 -12.39
N LEU A 82 0.14 -1.95 -11.99
CA LEU A 82 1.34 -1.15 -12.25
C LEU A 82 2.57 -1.69 -11.53
N SER A 83 2.45 -2.17 -10.28
CA SER A 83 3.56 -2.79 -9.56
C SER A 83 4.10 -4.02 -10.30
N ILE A 84 3.22 -4.87 -10.83
CA ILE A 84 3.61 -6.05 -11.63
C ILE A 84 4.33 -5.61 -12.92
N ILE A 85 3.82 -4.59 -13.60
CA ILE A 85 4.45 -4.04 -14.81
C ILE A 85 5.86 -3.51 -14.47
N LEU A 86 6.00 -2.72 -13.41
CA LEU A 86 7.28 -2.16 -12.96
C LEU A 86 8.32 -3.26 -12.65
N ILE A 87 7.92 -4.28 -11.90
CA ILE A 87 8.78 -5.43 -11.58
C ILE A 87 9.23 -6.14 -12.86
N ASN A 88 8.31 -6.40 -13.80
CA ASN A 88 8.65 -7.04 -15.07
C ASN A 88 9.55 -6.17 -15.97
N MET A 89 9.54 -4.85 -15.80
CA MET A 89 10.45 -3.93 -16.47
C MET A 89 11.84 -3.85 -15.81
N GLY A 90 12.04 -4.51 -14.66
CA GLY A 90 13.33 -4.59 -13.97
C GLY A 90 13.68 -3.32 -13.16
N THR A 91 12.67 -2.57 -12.69
CA THR A 91 12.91 -1.29 -11.99
C THR A 91 13.59 -1.41 -10.63
N GLY A 92 13.51 -2.57 -9.98
CA GLY A 92 14.19 -2.85 -8.72
C GLY A 92 15.47 -3.67 -8.86
N ARG A 93 16.01 -3.79 -10.07
CA ARG A 93 17.38 -4.31 -10.27
C ARG A 93 18.41 -3.23 -9.93
N HIS A 94 19.67 -3.65 -9.83
CA HIS A 94 20.81 -2.77 -9.55
C HIS A 94 20.80 -1.52 -10.44
N ILE A 95 21.23 -0.37 -9.92
CA ILE A 95 21.27 0.88 -10.69
C ILE A 95 22.06 0.74 -12.00
N GLU A 96 23.12 -0.06 -12.01
CA GLU A 96 23.93 -0.38 -13.18
C GLU A 96 23.14 -1.15 -14.25
N TYR A 97 22.19 -2.00 -13.85
CA TYR A 97 21.29 -2.68 -14.78
C TYR A 97 20.43 -1.65 -15.53
N ILE A 98 19.88 -0.70 -14.80
CA ILE A 98 19.00 0.33 -15.36
C ILE A 98 19.79 1.30 -16.25
N GLN A 99 21.04 1.60 -15.91
CA GLN A 99 21.89 2.51 -16.67
C GLN A 99 22.44 1.88 -17.96
N TYR A 100 22.89 0.62 -17.92
CA TYR A 100 23.66 0.03 -19.03
C TYR A 100 22.85 -0.95 -19.90
N ILE A 101 21.80 -1.57 -19.35
CA ILE A 101 20.98 -2.54 -20.10
C ILE A 101 19.70 -1.92 -20.64
N LEU A 102 18.98 -1.14 -19.83
CA LEU A 102 17.74 -0.51 -20.28
C LEU A 102 18.00 0.63 -21.28
N SER A 103 17.15 0.73 -22.30
CA SER A 103 17.15 1.89 -23.20
C SER A 103 16.59 3.12 -22.50
N THR A 104 17.01 4.32 -22.90
CA THR A 104 16.51 5.58 -22.33
C THR A 104 14.98 5.69 -22.41
N ALA A 105 14.37 5.19 -23.48
CA ALA A 105 12.91 5.15 -23.63
C ALA A 105 12.24 4.18 -22.63
N ALA A 106 12.87 3.04 -22.33
CA ALA A 106 12.38 2.12 -21.32
C ALA A 106 12.46 2.75 -19.93
N VAL A 107 13.57 3.41 -19.60
CA VAL A 107 13.76 4.10 -18.31
C VAL A 107 12.73 5.21 -18.12
N HIS A 108 12.53 6.06 -19.14
CA HIS A 108 11.50 7.09 -19.11
C HIS A 108 10.11 6.50 -18.84
N ARG A 109 9.77 5.38 -19.48
CA ARG A 109 8.50 4.68 -19.25
C ARG A 109 8.39 4.14 -17.83
N THR A 110 9.48 3.61 -17.26
CA THR A 110 9.49 3.15 -15.86
C THR A 110 9.26 4.29 -14.88
N GLU A 111 9.87 5.45 -15.11
CA GLU A 111 9.72 6.62 -14.23
C GLU A 111 8.28 7.16 -14.26
N VAL A 112 7.66 7.22 -15.45
CA VAL A 112 6.24 7.63 -15.58
C VAL A 112 5.30 6.66 -14.87
N PHE A 113 5.52 5.35 -15.01
CA PHE A 113 4.70 4.34 -14.34
C PHE A 113 4.92 4.34 -12.83
N ASP A 114 6.15 4.57 -12.37
CA ASP A 114 6.47 4.71 -10.95
C ASP A 114 5.76 5.92 -10.35
N PHE A 115 5.81 7.07 -11.03
CA PHE A 115 5.10 8.28 -10.64
C PHE A 115 3.58 8.04 -10.53
N ALA A 116 2.99 7.39 -11.53
CA ALA A 116 1.57 7.04 -11.52
C ALA A 116 1.21 6.07 -10.38
N ALA A 117 2.06 5.07 -10.14
CA ALA A 117 1.86 4.09 -9.07
C ALA A 117 1.83 4.77 -7.69
N HIS A 118 2.74 5.71 -7.43
CA HIS A 118 2.78 6.41 -6.14
C HIS A 118 1.62 7.37 -5.91
N ILE A 119 1.09 8.00 -6.97
CA ILE A 119 -0.16 8.77 -6.86
C ILE A 119 -1.31 7.83 -6.49
N LEU A 120 -1.48 6.72 -7.21
CA LEU A 120 -2.54 5.75 -6.94
C LEU A 120 -2.42 5.17 -5.53
N TYR A 121 -1.21 4.84 -5.10
CA TYR A 121 -0.92 4.37 -3.75
C TYR A 121 -1.38 5.37 -2.68
N THR A 122 -0.94 6.63 -2.80
CA THR A 122 -1.23 7.69 -1.84
C THR A 122 -2.73 7.98 -1.77
N THR A 123 -3.40 8.03 -2.94
CA THR A 123 -4.85 8.21 -3.04
C THR A 123 -5.62 7.01 -2.47
N ALA A 124 -5.22 5.78 -2.76
CA ALA A 124 -5.84 4.58 -2.21
C ALA A 124 -5.75 4.55 -0.68
N LEU A 125 -4.58 4.86 -0.12
CA LEU A 125 -4.37 4.86 1.32
C LEU A 125 -5.26 5.90 2.01
N PHE A 126 -5.34 7.11 1.44
CA PHE A 126 -6.23 8.16 1.93
C PHE A 126 -7.70 7.73 1.91
N LEU A 127 -8.18 7.20 0.79
CA LEU A 127 -9.57 6.73 0.65
C LEU A 127 -9.89 5.57 1.61
N CYS A 128 -8.93 4.67 1.83
CA CYS A 128 -9.07 3.57 2.79
C CYS A 128 -9.23 4.09 4.22
N ARG A 129 -8.43 5.09 4.60
CA ARG A 129 -8.53 5.75 5.92
C ARG A 129 -9.84 6.51 6.07
N LEU A 130 -10.32 7.18 5.01
CA LEU A 130 -11.64 7.82 4.98
C LEU A 130 -12.78 6.81 5.14
N SER A 131 -12.72 5.66 4.45
CA SER A 131 -13.68 4.57 4.60
C SER A 131 -13.77 4.12 6.06
N SER A 132 -12.60 3.87 6.68
CA SER A 132 -12.48 3.49 8.09
C SER A 132 -13.13 4.50 9.02
N LEU A 133 -12.86 5.79 8.83
CA LEU A 133 -13.43 6.88 9.61
C LEU A 133 -14.94 7.01 9.41
N ALA A 134 -15.43 6.84 8.18
CA ALA A 134 -16.86 6.83 7.88
C ALA A 134 -17.57 5.65 8.59
N PHE A 135 -16.93 4.48 8.66
CA PHE A 135 -17.43 3.34 9.44
C PHE A 135 -17.49 3.66 10.93
N TYR A 136 -16.41 4.19 11.51
CA TYR A 136 -16.38 4.57 12.93
C TYR A 136 -17.39 5.67 13.25
N HIS A 137 -17.56 6.64 12.37
CA HIS A 137 -18.55 7.70 12.50
C HIS A 137 -19.97 7.14 12.61
N GLN A 138 -20.35 6.17 11.76
CA GLN A 138 -21.65 5.51 11.84
C GLN A 138 -21.83 4.74 13.15
N LEU A 139 -20.77 4.10 13.65
CA LEU A 139 -20.81 3.33 14.89
C LEU A 139 -20.93 4.23 16.14
N THR A 140 -20.29 5.40 16.12
CA THR A 140 -20.25 6.34 17.26
C THR A 140 -21.33 7.41 17.21
N ALA A 141 -22.34 7.28 16.33
CA ALA A 141 -23.42 8.24 16.08
C ALA A 141 -24.12 8.81 17.34
N ARG A 142 -23.98 8.15 18.49
CA ARG A 142 -24.60 8.49 19.77
C ARG A 142 -23.66 9.21 20.76
N VAL A 143 -22.37 9.40 20.45
CA VAL A 143 -21.34 9.94 21.38
C VAL A 143 -20.72 11.24 20.84
N ASN A 144 -21.27 12.41 21.24
CA ASN A 144 -20.89 13.74 20.71
C ASN A 144 -19.39 14.08 20.76
N ARG A 145 -18.62 13.60 21.75
CA ARG A 145 -17.17 13.89 21.84
C ARG A 145 -16.35 13.17 20.76
N LEU A 146 -16.73 11.95 20.39
CA LEU A 146 -16.02 11.17 19.37
C LEU A 146 -16.26 11.74 17.96
N HIS A 147 -17.44 12.30 17.69
CA HIS A 147 -17.73 12.97 16.42
C HIS A 147 -16.78 14.13 16.10
N LYS A 148 -16.54 15.02 17.07
CA LYS A 148 -15.62 16.15 16.87
C LYS A 148 -14.20 15.67 16.60
N SER A 149 -13.76 14.60 17.29
CA SER A 149 -12.45 14.00 17.06
C SER A 149 -12.34 13.38 15.68
N ILE A 150 -13.37 12.65 15.20
CA ILE A 150 -13.39 12.07 13.85
C ILE A 150 -13.28 13.16 12.78
N PHE A 151 -14.05 14.25 12.91
CA PHE A 151 -13.97 15.35 11.95
C PHE A 151 -12.58 15.99 11.92
N PHE A 152 -11.98 16.24 13.08
CA PHE A 152 -10.61 16.73 13.18
C PHE A 152 -9.61 15.78 12.49
N VAL A 153 -9.73 14.48 12.72
CA VAL A 153 -8.85 13.47 12.09
C VAL A 153 -9.04 13.45 10.57
N VAL A 154 -10.27 13.53 10.06
CA VAL A 154 -10.53 13.63 8.62
C VAL A 154 -9.86 14.87 8.02
N SER A 155 -10.00 16.04 8.65
CA SER A 155 -9.35 17.27 8.18
C SER A 155 -7.83 17.15 8.21
N PHE A 156 -7.26 16.56 9.26
CA PHE A 156 -5.83 16.32 9.38
C PHE A 156 -5.33 15.37 8.27
N LEU A 157 -6.00 14.24 8.05
CA LEU A 157 -5.64 13.29 7.00
C LEU A 157 -5.73 13.92 5.61
N PHE A 158 -6.74 14.76 5.37
CA PHE A 158 -6.87 15.46 4.09
C PHE A 158 -5.73 16.46 3.88
N ALA A 159 -5.34 17.21 4.91
CA ALA A 159 -4.20 18.12 4.84
C ALA A 159 -2.88 17.36 4.55
N VAL A 160 -2.65 16.23 5.23
CA VAL A 160 -1.48 15.37 4.98
C VAL A 160 -1.51 14.81 3.55
N TYR A 161 -2.66 14.33 3.08
CA TYR A 161 -2.83 13.84 1.71
C TYR A 161 -2.51 14.91 0.67
N LEU A 162 -3.00 16.14 0.84
CA LEU A 162 -2.68 17.24 -0.07
C LEU A 162 -1.19 17.57 -0.07
N LEU A 163 -0.55 17.57 1.10
CA LEU A 163 0.90 17.81 1.21
C LEU A 163 1.69 16.71 0.48
N GLN A 164 1.33 15.45 0.67
CA GLN A 164 1.94 14.30 -0.02
C GLN A 164 1.75 14.42 -1.54
N LEU A 165 0.54 14.70 -2.00
CA LEU A 165 0.22 14.85 -3.41
C LEU A 165 0.96 16.02 -4.07
N PHE A 166 1.00 17.18 -3.41
CA PHE A 166 1.75 18.34 -3.91
C PHE A 166 3.26 18.09 -3.91
N LEU A 167 3.80 17.41 -2.89
CA LEU A 167 5.20 17.05 -2.88
C LEU A 167 5.55 16.11 -4.05
N LEU A 168 4.66 15.17 -4.39
CA LEU A 168 4.82 14.33 -5.59
C LEU A 168 4.72 15.15 -6.88
N ILE A 169 3.70 15.99 -7.05
CA ILE A 169 3.49 16.73 -8.31
C ILE A 169 4.61 17.77 -8.53
N PHE A 170 5.01 18.50 -7.48
CA PHE A 170 5.97 19.59 -7.56
C PHE A 170 7.39 19.19 -7.13
N HIS A 171 7.75 17.90 -7.27
CA HIS A 171 9.08 17.41 -6.90
C HIS A 171 10.20 17.98 -7.79
N CYS A 172 9.89 18.43 -9.01
CA CYS A 172 10.82 19.02 -9.96
C CYS A 172 10.35 20.38 -10.49
N ASN A 173 11.32 21.20 -10.89
CA ASN A 173 11.10 22.42 -11.68
C ASN A 173 11.94 22.36 -12.98
N PRO A 174 11.32 22.37 -14.19
CA PRO A 174 9.87 22.37 -14.45
C PRO A 174 9.19 21.07 -14.02
N ILE A 175 7.86 21.14 -13.84
CA ILE A 175 7.05 19.98 -13.43
C ILE A 175 7.18 18.88 -14.46
N THR A 176 7.61 17.70 -14.01
CA THR A 176 7.78 16.50 -14.82
C THR A 176 7.34 15.29 -14.02
N SER A 177 6.93 14.21 -14.69
CA SER A 177 6.67 12.90 -14.07
C SER A 177 7.93 12.03 -14.00
N LEU A 178 9.08 12.61 -14.29
CA LEU A 178 10.35 11.91 -14.41
C LEU A 178 11.22 12.16 -13.20
N TRP A 179 11.98 11.14 -12.82
CA TRP A 179 13.04 11.26 -11.83
C TRP A 179 14.39 11.12 -12.54
N PRO A 180 14.81 12.16 -13.28
CA PRO A 180 15.95 12.05 -14.17
C PRO A 180 17.20 11.74 -13.35
N ASN A 181 17.94 10.72 -13.79
CA ASN A 181 19.19 10.32 -13.16
C ASN A 181 20.33 11.16 -13.75
N ALA A 182 21.40 11.39 -12.98
CA ALA A 182 22.51 12.26 -13.40
C ALA A 182 23.18 11.84 -14.72
N TRP A 183 23.08 10.57 -15.09
CA TRP A 183 23.62 10.01 -16.33
C TRP A 183 22.68 10.16 -17.54
N GLN A 184 21.45 10.62 -17.36
CA GLN A 184 20.49 10.80 -18.45
C GLN A 184 20.71 12.12 -19.20
N PRO A 185 20.59 12.12 -20.54
CA PRO A 185 20.69 13.35 -21.32
C PRO A 185 19.57 14.32 -20.94
N GLY A 186 19.92 15.60 -20.74
CA GLY A 186 18.96 16.64 -20.36
C GLY A 186 18.66 16.75 -18.86
N PHE A 187 19.34 15.98 -18.00
CA PHE A 187 19.23 16.09 -16.54
C PHE A 187 19.43 17.52 -16.04
N GLU A 188 20.38 18.27 -16.61
CA GLU A 188 20.69 19.65 -16.20
C GLU A 188 19.54 20.65 -16.39
N ASN A 189 18.55 20.32 -17.23
CA ASN A 189 17.37 21.15 -17.46
C ASN A 189 16.36 21.07 -16.32
N TYR A 190 16.52 20.12 -15.39
CA TYR A 190 15.59 19.87 -14.30
C TYR A 190 16.26 20.08 -12.95
N LYS A 191 15.59 20.81 -12.05
CA LYS A 191 15.95 20.88 -10.63
C LYS A 191 14.94 20.06 -9.83
N CYS A 192 15.33 18.84 -9.50
CA CYS A 192 14.49 17.85 -8.83
C CYS A 192 14.94 17.58 -7.40
N LEU A 193 13.99 17.36 -6.50
CA LEU A 193 14.25 16.76 -5.21
C LEU A 193 14.70 15.31 -5.41
N SER A 194 15.56 14.81 -4.53
CA SER A 194 15.95 13.40 -4.60
C SER A 194 14.75 12.50 -4.30
N TRP A 195 14.67 11.38 -5.02
CA TRP A 195 13.63 10.36 -4.83
C TRP A 195 13.53 10.00 -3.34
N GLY A 196 14.66 9.60 -2.73
CA GLY A 196 14.71 9.22 -1.31
C GLY A 196 14.17 10.27 -0.35
N LEU A 197 14.41 11.57 -0.61
CA LEU A 197 13.90 12.64 0.24
C LEU A 197 12.37 12.74 0.17
N VAL A 198 11.81 12.72 -1.05
CA VAL A 198 10.35 12.79 -1.25
C VAL A 198 9.66 11.58 -0.61
N TYR A 199 10.18 10.38 -0.80
CA TYR A 199 9.60 9.17 -0.19
C TYR A 199 9.79 9.10 1.31
N SER A 200 10.89 9.63 1.85
CA SER A 200 11.12 9.70 3.29
C SER A 200 10.10 10.60 3.96
N ILE A 201 9.83 11.77 3.38
CA ILE A 201 8.81 12.69 3.87
C ILE A 201 7.42 12.04 3.76
N ASN A 202 7.08 11.45 2.60
CA ASN A 202 5.80 10.78 2.40
C ASN A 202 5.56 9.66 3.43
N SER A 203 6.53 8.77 3.60
CA SER A 203 6.44 7.65 4.54
C SER A 203 6.40 8.13 6.00
N GLY A 204 7.21 9.14 6.33
CA GLY A 204 7.25 9.76 7.65
C GLY A 204 5.96 10.48 8.03
N LEU A 205 5.25 11.09 7.07
CA LEU A 205 3.93 11.67 7.28
C LEU A 205 2.83 10.61 7.41
N SER A 206 2.97 9.49 6.70
CA SER A 206 1.99 8.42 6.67
C SER A 206 1.95 7.61 7.98
N LEU A 207 3.10 7.32 8.59
CA LEU A 207 3.18 6.51 9.82
C LEU A 207 2.37 7.10 11.01
N PRO A 208 2.44 8.42 11.32
CA PRO A 208 1.57 9.04 12.31
C PRO A 208 0.08 8.90 11.99
N CYS A 209 -0.31 8.96 10.71
CA CYS A 209 -1.70 8.74 10.30
C CYS A 209 -2.16 7.32 10.66
N ASP A 210 -1.33 6.30 10.46
CA ASP A 210 -1.67 4.92 10.82
C ASP A 210 -1.80 4.73 12.34
N LEU A 211 -0.93 5.37 13.13
CA LEU A 211 -1.05 5.39 14.60
C LEU A 211 -2.36 6.07 15.05
N MET A 212 -2.72 7.19 14.44
CA MET A 212 -3.99 7.88 14.72
C MET A 212 -5.19 6.99 14.38
N MET A 213 -5.14 6.28 13.25
CA MET A 213 -6.19 5.37 12.81
C MET A 213 -6.40 4.19 13.77
N LEU A 214 -5.34 3.65 14.38
CA LEU A 214 -5.46 2.61 15.42
C LEU A 214 -6.00 3.17 16.75
N THR A 215 -5.68 4.42 17.07
CA THR A 215 -6.05 5.03 18.35
C THR A 215 -7.56 5.19 18.50
N ILE A 216 -8.28 5.54 17.43
CA ILE A 216 -9.74 5.74 17.45
C ILE A 216 -10.51 4.49 17.93
N PRO A 217 -10.37 3.31 17.30
CA PRO A 217 -11.08 2.12 17.75
C PRO A 217 -10.56 1.63 19.12
N ALA A 218 -9.29 1.82 19.46
CA ALA A 218 -8.78 1.49 20.79
C ALA A 218 -9.47 2.32 21.90
N LEU A 219 -9.65 3.63 21.68
CA LEU A 219 -10.39 4.49 22.60
C LEU A 219 -11.87 4.10 22.70
N LEU A 220 -12.49 3.73 21.58
CA LEU A 220 -13.88 3.27 21.56
C LEU A 220 -14.06 2.00 22.42
N ILE A 221 -13.16 1.02 22.28
CA ILE A 221 -13.18 -0.22 23.08
C ILE A 221 -12.96 0.07 24.57
N LYS A 222 -12.10 1.04 24.90
CA LYS A 222 -11.85 1.44 26.28
C LYS A 222 -13.07 2.08 26.95
N GLN A 223 -13.85 2.87 26.20
CA GLN A 223 -15.06 3.53 26.70
C GLN A 223 -16.28 2.61 26.75
N LEU A 224 -16.29 1.52 25.98
CA LEU A 224 -17.42 0.60 25.93
C LEU A 224 -17.50 -0.26 27.20
N GLN A 225 -18.60 -0.11 27.95
CA GLN A 225 -18.88 -0.89 29.17
C GLN A 225 -19.41 -2.29 28.81
N VAL A 226 -18.51 -3.19 28.38
CA VAL A 226 -18.83 -4.60 28.10
C VAL A 226 -18.06 -5.54 29.03
N SER A 227 -18.56 -6.77 29.18
CA SER A 227 -17.87 -7.83 29.94
C SER A 227 -16.47 -8.09 29.40
N SER A 228 -15.54 -8.50 30.27
CA SER A 228 -14.13 -8.72 29.93
C SER A 228 -13.96 -9.66 28.72
N ASP A 229 -14.77 -10.70 28.60
CA ASP A 229 -14.72 -11.65 27.48
C ASP A 229 -15.08 -11.00 26.14
N LYS A 230 -16.07 -10.10 26.12
CA LYS A 230 -16.45 -9.34 24.92
C LYS A 230 -15.40 -8.30 24.57
N LYS A 231 -14.77 -7.72 25.58
CA LYS A 231 -13.67 -6.76 25.42
C LYS A 231 -12.44 -7.40 24.78
N VAL A 232 -12.08 -8.61 25.21
CA VAL A 232 -11.00 -9.40 24.60
C VAL A 232 -11.31 -9.71 23.14
N LYS A 233 -12.51 -10.23 22.82
CA LYS A 233 -12.93 -10.49 21.43
C LYS A 233 -12.90 -9.24 20.55
N LEU A 234 -13.24 -8.07 21.09
CA LEU A 234 -13.20 -6.81 20.36
C LEU A 234 -11.76 -6.29 20.18
N SER A 235 -10.86 -6.58 21.12
CA SER A 235 -9.44 -6.27 20.99
C SER A 235 -8.76 -7.07 19.87
N PHE A 236 -9.18 -8.31 19.61
CA PHE A 236 -8.67 -9.09 18.47
C PHE A 236 -8.96 -8.44 17.11
N VAL A 237 -10.03 -7.64 17.02
CA VAL A 237 -10.38 -6.90 15.79
C VAL A 237 -9.36 -5.78 15.49
N LEU A 238 -8.58 -5.33 16.48
CA LEU A 238 -7.51 -4.33 16.29
C LEU A 238 -6.21 -4.93 15.74
N LEU A 239 -6.00 -6.25 15.81
CA LEU A 239 -4.73 -6.87 15.42
C LEU A 239 -4.31 -6.55 13.98
N PRO A 240 -5.20 -6.59 12.97
CA PRO A 240 -4.84 -6.19 11.61
C PRO A 240 -4.32 -4.75 11.53
N GLY A 241 -4.88 -3.82 12.32
CA GLY A 241 -4.41 -2.43 12.37
C GLY A 241 -3.01 -2.29 12.99
N VAL A 242 -2.68 -3.11 14.00
CA VAL A 242 -1.32 -3.16 14.56
C VAL A 242 -0.32 -3.68 13.53
N LEU A 243 -0.68 -4.71 12.76
CA LEU A 243 0.16 -5.23 11.69
C LEU A 243 0.43 -4.17 10.61
N VAL A 244 -0.58 -3.39 10.23
CA VAL A 244 -0.41 -2.28 9.27
C VAL A 244 0.64 -1.28 9.77
N ILE A 245 0.61 -0.88 11.05
CA ILE A 245 1.61 0.04 11.61
C ILE A 245 3.03 -0.53 11.53
N VAL A 246 3.19 -1.84 11.78
CA VAL A 246 4.51 -2.50 11.64
C VAL A 246 4.98 -2.44 10.18
N ILE A 247 4.09 -2.71 9.22
CA ILE A 247 4.37 -2.61 7.79
C ILE A 247 4.78 -1.17 7.42
N SER A 248 4.05 -0.16 7.90
CA SER A 248 4.36 1.26 7.68
C SER A 248 5.72 1.66 8.25
N ALA A 249 6.10 1.13 9.42
CA ALA A 249 7.41 1.35 10.03
C ALA A 249 8.54 0.67 9.22
N VAL A 250 8.32 -0.55 8.74
CA VAL A 250 9.26 -1.25 7.84
C VAL A 250 9.45 -0.47 6.55
N ARG A 251 8.39 0.13 5.98
CA ARG A 251 8.52 1.01 4.80
C ARG A 251 9.43 2.20 5.08
N VAL A 252 9.22 2.93 6.19
CA VAL A 252 10.08 4.06 6.56
C VAL A 252 11.54 3.62 6.65
N TRP A 253 11.79 2.46 7.28
CA TRP A 253 13.13 1.90 7.37
C TRP A 253 13.73 1.56 6.00
N LEU A 254 12.97 0.94 5.09
CA LEU A 254 13.40 0.62 3.73
C LEU A 254 13.73 1.86 2.91
N VAL A 255 12.89 2.91 3.01
CA VAL A 255 13.11 4.18 2.31
C VAL A 255 14.39 4.86 2.80
N VAL A 256 14.63 4.89 4.11
CA VAL A 256 15.88 5.42 4.67
C VAL A 256 17.07 4.58 4.22
N LYS A 257 16.97 3.25 4.24
CA LYS A 257 18.01 2.37 3.71
C LYS A 257 18.31 2.65 2.24
N CYS A 258 17.29 2.83 1.42
CA CYS A 258 17.40 3.12 -0.01
C CYS A 258 18.10 4.46 -0.26
N GLN A 259 17.78 5.51 0.50
CA GLN A 259 18.37 6.83 0.33
C GLN A 259 19.89 6.86 0.58
N TRP A 260 20.37 6.07 1.54
CA TRP A 260 21.78 6.09 1.96
C TRP A 260 22.60 4.92 1.40
N ALA A 261 21.99 4.02 0.63
CA ALA A 261 22.69 2.92 -0.01
C ALA A 261 23.39 3.39 -1.30
N THR A 262 24.57 2.82 -1.57
CA THR A 262 25.29 3.02 -2.84
C THR A 262 24.49 2.49 -4.03
N ASP A 263 23.68 1.45 -3.81
CA ASP A 263 22.73 0.93 -4.78
C ASP A 263 21.29 1.05 -4.24
N GLY A 264 20.77 2.27 -4.30
CA GLY A 264 19.42 2.57 -3.82
C GLY A 264 18.32 1.78 -4.56
N ARG A 265 18.50 1.47 -5.85
CA ARG A 265 17.48 0.78 -6.67
C ARG A 265 17.22 -0.65 -6.21
N TRP A 266 18.21 -1.33 -5.62
CA TRP A 266 18.05 -2.72 -5.16
C TRP A 266 16.98 -2.91 -4.07
N ALA A 267 16.76 -1.90 -3.23
CA ALA A 267 15.76 -1.93 -2.18
C ALA A 267 14.34 -1.59 -2.68
N TYR A 268 14.19 -1.20 -3.95
CA TYR A 268 12.92 -0.74 -4.52
C TYR A 268 11.89 -1.87 -4.69
N SER A 269 12.28 -3.05 -5.20
CA SER A 269 11.35 -4.20 -5.33
C SER A 269 10.77 -4.63 -3.96
N PRO A 270 11.57 -4.78 -2.89
CA PRO A 270 11.05 -4.97 -1.54
C PRO A 270 10.12 -3.85 -1.06
N MET A 271 10.42 -2.60 -1.39
CA MET A 271 9.57 -1.46 -1.02
C MET A 271 8.18 -1.55 -1.66
N LEU A 272 8.09 -1.82 -2.97
CA LEU A 272 6.82 -2.02 -3.66
C LEU A 272 5.98 -3.15 -3.04
N CYS A 273 6.63 -4.23 -2.57
CA CYS A 273 5.93 -5.31 -1.86
C CYS A 273 5.34 -4.83 -0.54
N VAL A 274 6.09 -4.04 0.22
CA VAL A 274 5.65 -3.48 1.50
C VAL A 274 4.48 -2.50 1.29
N GLU A 275 4.52 -1.66 0.26
CA GLU A 275 3.41 -0.76 -0.09
C GLU A 275 2.13 -1.52 -0.48
N ASN A 276 2.28 -2.57 -1.29
CA ASN A 276 1.16 -3.46 -1.62
C ASN A 276 0.61 -4.14 -0.36
N ALA A 277 1.48 -4.62 0.53
CA ALA A 277 1.09 -5.24 1.79
C ALA A 277 0.41 -4.26 2.75
N GLU A 278 0.81 -2.99 2.76
CA GLU A 278 0.20 -1.94 3.58
C GLU A 278 -1.23 -1.64 3.13
N LEU A 279 -1.44 -1.42 1.83
CA LEU A 279 -2.79 -1.21 1.27
C LEU A 279 -3.68 -2.44 1.45
N ALA A 280 -3.15 -3.63 1.15
CA ALA A 280 -3.83 -4.91 1.38
C ALA A 280 -4.22 -5.08 2.86
N GLY A 281 -3.27 -4.89 3.77
CA GLY A 281 -3.48 -5.00 5.20
C GLY A 281 -4.52 -4.00 5.71
N THR A 282 -4.48 -2.77 5.21
CA THR A 282 -5.47 -1.73 5.56
C THR A 282 -6.86 -2.12 5.07
N LEU A 283 -7.00 -2.58 3.82
CA LEU A 283 -8.27 -3.06 3.24
C LEU A 283 -8.83 -4.27 4.01
N ILE A 284 -7.97 -5.20 4.43
CA ILE A 284 -8.37 -6.32 5.28
C ILE A 284 -8.84 -5.81 6.64
N ALA A 285 -8.07 -4.92 7.29
CA ALA A 285 -8.37 -4.37 8.60
C ALA A 285 -9.74 -3.69 8.65
N ILE A 286 -10.10 -2.90 7.62
CA ILE A 286 -11.42 -2.27 7.54
C ILE A 286 -12.55 -3.26 7.28
N SER A 287 -12.24 -4.40 6.65
CA SER A 287 -13.22 -5.42 6.31
C SER A 287 -13.59 -6.29 7.50
N VAL A 288 -12.68 -6.51 8.46
CA VAL A 288 -12.92 -7.38 9.63
C VAL A 288 -14.17 -6.98 10.44
N PRO A 289 -14.37 -5.70 10.83
CA PRO A 289 -15.59 -5.30 11.56
C PRO A 289 -16.88 -5.53 10.78
N ALA A 290 -16.85 -5.39 9.45
CA ALA A 290 -18.01 -5.59 8.58
C ALA A 290 -18.37 -7.07 8.42
N VAL A 291 -17.38 -7.97 8.49
CA VAL A 291 -17.58 -9.41 8.34
C VAL A 291 -17.98 -10.07 9.67
N LYS A 292 -17.61 -9.53 10.84
CA LYS A 292 -17.98 -10.10 12.16
C LYS A 292 -19.46 -10.53 12.31
N PRO A 293 -20.48 -9.71 11.97
CA PRO A 293 -21.88 -10.13 12.08
C PRO A 293 -22.25 -11.32 11.16
N THR A 294 -21.47 -11.59 10.12
CA THR A 294 -21.69 -12.76 9.25
C THR A 294 -21.27 -14.06 9.91
N PHE A 295 -20.17 -14.08 10.68
CA PHE A 295 -19.75 -15.27 11.42
C PHE A 295 -20.73 -15.63 12.53
N GLU A 296 -21.30 -14.62 13.19
CA GLU A 296 -22.36 -14.82 14.19
C GLU A 296 -23.64 -15.35 13.51
N THR A 297 -24.03 -14.79 12.36
CA THR A 297 -25.21 -15.27 11.61
C THR A 297 -25.01 -16.67 11.00
N MET A 298 -23.84 -16.96 10.43
CA MET A 298 -23.52 -18.26 9.85
C MET A 298 -23.39 -19.35 10.91
N SER A 299 -22.79 -19.05 12.08
CA SER A 299 -22.72 -20.02 13.17
C SER A 299 -24.11 -20.36 13.72
N VAL A 300 -25.02 -19.39 13.79
CA VAL A 300 -26.44 -19.62 14.11
C VAL A 300 -27.12 -20.47 13.03
N LEU A 301 -26.94 -20.15 11.75
CA LEU A 301 -27.54 -20.92 10.64
C LEU A 301 -27.01 -22.36 10.54
N THR A 302 -25.73 -22.57 10.88
CA THR A 302 -25.10 -23.90 10.87
C THR A 302 -25.51 -24.72 12.10
N GLY A 303 -25.62 -24.07 13.27
CA GLY A 303 -26.15 -24.70 14.49
C GLY A 303 -27.64 -25.04 14.42
N ASN A 304 -28.43 -24.30 13.63
CA ASN A 304 -29.84 -24.61 13.41
C ASN A 304 -30.08 -25.72 12.37
N LYS A 305 -29.07 -26.05 11.54
CA LYS A 305 -29.13 -27.20 10.63
C LYS A 305 -28.80 -28.52 11.33
N SER A 306 -27.98 -28.53 12.38
CA SER A 306 -27.68 -29.74 13.14
C SER A 306 -28.80 -30.15 14.10
N SER A 307 -29.69 -29.24 14.49
CA SER A 307 -30.86 -29.55 15.35
C SER A 307 -32.06 -30.11 14.59
N HIS A 308 -32.11 -29.99 13.26
CA HIS A 308 -33.23 -30.46 12.44
C HIS A 308 -33.05 -31.88 11.85
N GLN A 309 -31.94 -32.57 12.14
CA GLN A 309 -31.69 -33.96 11.69
C GLN A 309 -31.85 -35.02 12.79
N THR A 310 -32.37 -34.67 13.97
CA THR A 310 -32.61 -35.60 15.09
C THR A 310 -34.07 -35.64 15.58
N GLY A 311 -35.04 -35.39 14.70
CA GLY A 311 -36.47 -35.51 14.99
C GLY A 311 -37.10 -36.63 14.18
#